data_AF-A0A1G1DIV1-F1
#
_entry.id   AF-A0A1G1DIV1-F1
#
_cell.length_a   1.000
_cell.length_b   1.000
_cell.length_c   1.000
_cell.angle_alpha   90.00
_cell.angle_beta   90.00
_cell.angle_gamma   90.00
#
_symmetry.space_group_name_H-M   'P 1'
#
loop_
_entity.id
_entity.type
_entity.pdbx_description
1 polymer ?
#
loop_
_entity_poly.entity_id
_entity_poly.type
_entity_poly.pdbx_seq_one_letter_code
_entity_poly.pdbx_strand_id
1 'polypeptide(L)' 'MSDEKAISENLNGLIKGLKKECEVFIDLANKLEQGDFTEDEVEEWLGEIMTSAVSLNIYSENIRNELDRSEIG' A
#
# COMPACT_ATOMS: atom_id res chain seq x y z
N MET A 1 17.72 -22.87 4.69
CA MET A 1 17.34 -21.66 3.94
C MET A 1 18.17 -20.54 4.53
N SER A 2 18.93 -19.78 3.75
CA SER A 2 19.67 -18.62 4.29
C SER A 2 18.69 -17.53 4.69
N ASP A 3 18.99 -16.79 5.75
CA ASP A 3 18.15 -15.71 6.25
C ASP A 3 17.92 -14.62 5.19
N GLU A 4 18.91 -14.37 4.32
CA GLU A 4 18.80 -13.50 3.15
C GLU A 4 17.67 -13.91 2.19
N LYS A 5 17.48 -15.21 1.96
CA LYS A 5 16.42 -15.69 1.05
C LYS A 5 15.04 -15.42 1.65
N ALA A 6 14.89 -15.63 2.96
CA ALA A 6 13.63 -15.36 3.65
C ALA A 6 13.29 -13.86 3.65
N ILE A 7 14.29 -13.00 3.91
CA ILE A 7 14.13 -11.55 3.84
C ILE A 7 13.74 -11.09 2.44
N SER A 8 14.41 -11.61 1.40
CA SER A 8 14.08 -11.31 0.01
C SER A 8 12.66 -11.74 -0.37
N GLU A 9 12.20 -12.92 0.07
CA GLU A 9 10.83 -13.38 -0.19
C GLU A 9 9.78 -12.49 0.52
N ASN A 10 10.05 -12.09 1.76
CA ASN A 10 9.18 -11.18 2.52
C ASN A 10 9.08 -9.80 1.87
N LEU A 11 10.22 -9.19 1.53
CA LEU A 11 10.27 -7.90 0.85
C LEU A 11 9.49 -7.92 -0.46
N ASN A 12 9.64 -8.99 -1.26
CA ASN A 12 8.87 -9.14 -2.50
C ASN A 12 7.35 -9.21 -2.24
N GLY A 13 6.91 -9.86 -1.17
CA GLY A 13 5.51 -9.89 -0.76
C GLY A 13 5.00 -8.51 -0.38
N LEU A 14 5.74 -7.80 0.47
CA LEU A 14 5.37 -6.45 0.93
C LEU A 14 5.33 -5.44 -0.23
N ILE A 15 6.31 -5.47 -1.14
CA ILE A 15 6.35 -4.59 -2.32
C ILE A 15 5.17 -4.86 -3.26
N LYS A 16 4.79 -6.12 -3.45
CA LYS A 16 3.60 -6.47 -4.24
C LYS A 16 2.32 -5.94 -3.59
N GLY A 17 2.21 -6.05 -2.27
CA GLY A 17 1.10 -5.50 -1.50
C GLY A 17 1.02 -3.98 -1.63
N LEU A 18 2.13 -3.28 -1.41
CA LEU A 18 2.27 -1.84 -1.58
C LEU A 18 1.84 -1.39 -2.98
N LYS A 19 2.34 -2.07 -4.02
CA LYS A 19 2.02 -1.75 -5.42
C LYS A 19 0.51 -1.84 -5.67
N LYS A 20 -0.13 -2.93 -5.22
CA LYS A 20 -1.57 -3.12 -5.39
C LYS A 20 -2.37 -2.02 -4.68
N GLU A 21 -1.94 -1.62 -3.49
CA GLU A 21 -2.60 -0.56 -2.73
C GLU A 21 -2.45 0.81 -3.42
N CYS A 22 -1.29 1.11 -4.00
CA CYS A 22 -1.11 2.32 -4.82
C CYS A 22 -2.06 2.33 -6.04
N GLU A 23 -2.26 1.19 -6.69
CA GLU A 23 -3.17 1.07 -7.83
C GLU A 23 -4.62 1.38 -7.42
N VAL A 24 -5.06 0.90 -6.24
CA VAL A 24 -6.38 1.21 -5.67
C VAL A 24 -6.51 2.71 -5.36
N PHE A 25 -5.53 3.29 -4.68
CA PHE A 25 -5.53 4.71 -4.36
C PHE A 25 -5.65 5.58 -5.62
N ILE A 26 -4.87 5.28 -6.65
CA ILE A 26 -4.86 6.01 -7.92
C ILE A 26 -6.20 5.86 -8.65
N ASP A 27 -6.79 4.67 -8.67
CA ASP A 27 -8.11 4.45 -9.29
C ASP A 27 -9.19 5.31 -8.63
N LEU A 28 -9.20 5.37 -7.29
CA LEU A 28 -10.15 6.19 -6.54
C LEU A 28 -9.93 7.70 -6.73
N ALA A 29 -8.67 8.14 -6.71
CA ALA A 29 -8.33 9.54 -6.98
C ALA A 29 -8.77 9.95 -8.41
N ASN A 30 -8.50 9.11 -9.40
CA ASN A 30 -8.92 9.35 -10.78
C ASN A 30 -10.45 9.34 -10.92
N LYS A 31 -11.17 8.50 -10.16
CA LYS A 31 -12.63 8.57 -10.11
C LYS A 31 -13.06 9.94 -9.61
N LEU A 32 -12.58 10.39 -8.46
CA LEU A 32 -12.92 11.72 -7.90
C LEU A 32 -12.59 12.90 -8.83
N GLU A 33 -11.61 12.79 -9.71
CA GLU A 33 -11.28 13.83 -10.69
C GLU A 33 -12.29 13.96 -11.84
N GLN A 34 -13.12 12.93 -12.13
CA GLN A 34 -14.07 12.97 -13.26
C GLN A 34 -15.25 13.94 -13.04
N GLY A 35 -15.49 14.36 -11.80
CA GLY A 35 -16.31 15.52 -11.43
C GLY A 35 -17.84 15.36 -11.50
N ASP A 36 -18.40 14.16 -11.68
CA ASP A 36 -19.85 13.92 -11.70
C ASP A 36 -20.23 12.74 -10.79
N PHE A 37 -20.47 13.03 -9.51
CA PHE A 37 -20.79 12.04 -8.47
C PHE A 37 -21.90 12.53 -7.57
N THR A 38 -22.55 11.58 -6.94
CA THR A 38 -23.40 11.80 -5.78
C THR A 38 -22.57 12.01 -4.52
N GLU A 39 -23.17 12.62 -3.49
CA GLU A 39 -22.53 12.80 -2.18
C GLU A 39 -22.14 11.45 -1.56
N ASP A 40 -22.99 10.43 -1.71
CA ASP A 40 -22.76 9.07 -1.22
C ASP A 40 -21.52 8.42 -1.86
N GLU A 41 -21.34 8.58 -3.18
CA GLU A 41 -20.15 8.07 -3.89
C GLU A 41 -18.86 8.77 -3.44
N VAL A 42 -18.93 10.08 -3.19
CA VAL A 42 -17.78 10.84 -2.68
C VAL A 42 -17.41 10.40 -1.26
N GLU A 43 -18.40 10.21 -0.38
CA GLU A 43 -18.14 9.74 1.00
C GLU A 43 -17.53 8.33 1.00
N GLU A 44 -18.07 7.42 0.18
CA GLU A 44 -17.54 6.06 0.01
C GLU A 44 -16.08 6.08 -0.45
N TRP A 45 -15.79 6.77 -1.57
CA TRP A 45 -14.44 6.78 -2.14
C TRP A 45 -13.42 7.51 -1.26
N LEU A 46 -13.82 8.57 -0.54
CA LEU A 46 -12.95 9.21 0.44
C LEU A 46 -12.63 8.26 1.61
N GLY A 47 -13.61 7.47 2.06
CA GLY A 47 -13.41 6.42 3.06
C GLY A 47 -12.42 5.35 2.60
N GLU A 48 -12.56 4.89 1.36
CA GLU A 48 -11.64 3.93 0.75
C GLU A 48 -10.23 4.51 0.56
N ILE A 49 -10.11 5.77 0.12
CA ILE A 49 -8.82 6.48 0.00
C ILE A 49 -8.11 6.57 1.35
N MET A 50 -8.84 6.92 2.43
CA MET A 50 -8.26 6.96 3.78
C MET A 50 -7.76 5.58 4.21
N THR A 51 -8.54 4.53 3.94
CA THR A 51 -8.16 3.15 4.24
C THR A 51 -6.90 2.76 3.46
N SER A 52 -6.85 3.11 2.18
CA SER A 52 -5.71 2.84 1.31
C SER A 52 -4.44 3.56 1.78
N ALA A 53 -4.56 4.84 2.17
CA ALA A 53 -3.44 5.61 2.73
C ALA A 53 -2.89 4.99 4.03
N VAL A 54 -3.75 4.47 4.91
CA VAL A 54 -3.33 3.74 6.11
C VAL A 54 -2.58 2.46 5.74
N SER A 55 -3.10 1.67 4.80
CA SER A 55 -2.45 0.45 4.31
C SER A 55 -1.08 0.74 3.69
N LEU A 56 -0.95 1.80 2.89
CA LEU A 56 0.32 2.23 2.29
C LEU A 56 1.38 2.57 3.35
N ASN A 57 0.98 3.25 4.43
CA ASN A 57 1.86 3.55 5.54
C ASN A 57 2.34 2.27 6.25
N ILE A 58 1.43 1.31 6.48
CA ILE A 58 1.77 0.02 7.09
C ILE A 58 2.76 -0.76 6.22
N TYR A 59 2.53 -0.85 4.91
CA TYR A 59 3.47 -1.52 4.01
C TYR A 59 4.84 -0.84 4.00
N SER A 60 4.87 0.50 3.99
CA SER A 60 6.10 1.27 4.00
C SER A 60 6.91 1.06 5.30
N GLU A 61 6.22 1.00 6.44
CA GLU A 61 6.84 0.66 7.73
C GLU A 61 7.38 -0.77 7.77
N ASN A 62 6.59 -1.74 7.30
CA ASN A 62 7.01 -3.14 7.26
C ASN A 62 8.21 -3.36 6.34
N ILE A 63 8.27 -2.69 5.18
CA ILE A 63 9.42 -2.76 4.27
C ILE A 63 10.68 -2.23 4.97
N ARG A 64 10.59 -1.08 5.63
CA ARG A 64 11.70 -0.50 6.39
C ARG A 64 12.18 -1.44 7.49
N ASN A 65 11.27 -2.00 8.28
CA ASN A 65 11.63 -2.97 9.31
C ASN A 65 12.32 -4.22 8.74
N GLU A 66 11.87 -4.71 7.58
CA GLU A 66 12.49 -5.88 6.94
C GLU A 66 13.87 -5.55 6.34
N LEU A 67 14.08 -4.32 5.87
CA LEU A 67 15.40 -3.84 5.45
C LEU A 67 16.35 -3.71 6.64
N ASP A 68 15.92 -3.14 7.77
CA ASP A 68 16.74 -3.02 8.99
C ASP A 68 17.18 -4.41 9.49
N ARG A 69 16.31 -5.42 9.38
CA ARG A 69 16.67 -6.82 9.69
C ARG A 69 17.75 -7.39 8.77
N SER A 70 17.83 -6.93 7.53
CA SER A 70 18.84 -7.37 6.56
C SER A 70 20.22 -6.78 6.82
N GLU A 71 20.31 -5.61 7.46
CA GLU A 71 21.59 -4.96 7.78
C GLU A 71 22.25 -5.50 9.06
N ILE A 72 21.48 -6.21 9.90
CA ILE A 72 21.95 -6.80 11.17
C ILE A 72 22.31 -8.29 11.00
N GLY A 73 21.91 -8.91 9.87
CA GLY A 73 22.10 -10.33 9.55
C GLY A 73 23.47 -10.68 8.97
#